data_AF-A0A931VAT7-F1
#
_entry.id   AF-A0A931VAT7-F1
#
_cell.length_a   1.000
_cell.length_b   1.000
_cell.length_c   1.000
_cell.angle_alpha   90.00
_cell.angle_beta   90.00
_cell.angle_gamma   90.00
#
_symmetry.space_group_name_H-M   'P 1'
#
loop_
_entity.id
_entity.type
_entity.pdbx_description
1 polymer ?
#
loop_
_entity_poly.entity_id
_entity_poly.type
_entity_poly.pdbx_seq_one_letter_code
_entity_poly.pdbx_strand_id
1 'polypeptide(L)'
;MKTIATDVSAAAVSPAASAAAAPTGSPRRVVREDIEWCDVWISKADQNSIPHVLLVGDSITKSYHGAVAKQLEATASCARLTTSACVCDPVFQLQLEAVLTGWQFAVIHFNNGLHGMGYLESEYRLGYEQALKVIRKLQPGAKLILVLSTPLQPTSAPNNLNPRVDARNKIVKELAEQFGAPINDLHSISKNHPEHYADACHFGSAAKGLQAGQVVNQITALINGKPGVGGDGQPAR
;
A
#
# COMPACT_ATOMS: atom_id res chain seq x y z
N MET A 1 80.41 -42.10 -5.14
CA MET A 1 79.42 -41.55 -6.08
C MET A 1 78.10 -42.28 -5.89
N LYS A 2 77.08 -41.60 -5.35
CA LYS A 2 75.63 -41.89 -5.33
C LYS A 2 75.02 -41.03 -4.21
N THR A 3 74.64 -39.80 -4.52
CA THR A 3 73.27 -39.35 -4.87
C THR A 3 72.40 -39.14 -3.63
N ILE A 4 72.00 -37.89 -3.48
CA ILE A 4 71.22 -37.22 -2.45
C ILE A 4 69.74 -37.54 -2.70
N ALA A 5 68.96 -37.79 -1.65
CA ALA A 5 67.51 -37.58 -1.68
C ALA A 5 67.02 -37.24 -0.27
N THR A 6 66.79 -35.95 -0.05
CA THR A 6 66.07 -35.39 1.10
C THR A 6 64.58 -35.61 0.91
N ASP A 7 63.96 -36.27 1.89
CA ASP A 7 62.53 -36.58 1.94
C ASP A 7 61.77 -35.35 2.45
N VAL A 8 61.03 -34.68 1.56
CA VAL A 8 60.11 -33.59 1.92
C VAL A 8 58.68 -34.15 1.88
N SER A 9 58.18 -34.46 3.07
CA SER A 9 56.78 -34.82 3.32
C SER A 9 55.85 -33.68 2.93
N ALA A 10 55.18 -33.80 1.78
CA ALA A 10 54.12 -32.90 1.35
C ALA A 10 52.82 -33.26 2.11
N ALA A 11 52.38 -32.36 3.00
CA ALA A 11 51.07 -32.43 3.62
C ALA A 11 49.99 -32.16 2.55
N ALA A 12 49.11 -33.14 2.34
CA ALA A 12 47.96 -33.00 1.45
C ALA A 12 46.94 -32.04 2.08
N VAL A 13 46.81 -30.85 1.52
CA VAL A 13 45.74 -29.91 1.85
C VAL A 13 44.51 -30.30 1.03
N SER A 14 43.51 -30.89 1.67
CA SER A 14 42.20 -31.14 1.06
C SER A 14 41.57 -29.80 0.63
N PRO A 15 41.05 -29.68 -0.61
CA PRO A 15 40.30 -28.49 -0.97
C PRO A 15 38.97 -28.52 -0.23
N ALA A 16 38.73 -27.49 0.60
CA ALA A 16 37.42 -27.23 1.16
C ALA A 16 36.43 -27.10 -0.01
N ALA A 17 35.40 -27.94 -0.02
CA ALA A 17 34.30 -27.81 -0.95
C ALA A 17 33.64 -26.46 -0.70
N SER A 18 33.89 -25.49 -1.59
CA SER A 18 33.13 -24.25 -1.65
C SER A 18 31.66 -24.63 -1.89
N ALA A 19 30.82 -24.40 -0.89
CA ALA A 19 29.38 -24.46 -1.05
C ALA A 19 29.00 -23.39 -2.07
N ALA A 20 28.78 -23.81 -3.32
CA ALA A 20 28.22 -22.95 -4.33
C ALA A 20 26.90 -22.39 -3.80
N ALA A 21 26.83 -21.07 -3.63
CA ALA A 21 25.59 -20.39 -3.31
C ALA A 21 24.54 -20.77 -4.37
N ALA A 22 23.41 -21.30 -3.91
CA ALA A 22 22.28 -21.57 -4.77
C ALA A 22 21.88 -20.29 -5.53
N PRO A 23 21.48 -20.37 -6.81
CA PRO A 23 21.07 -19.20 -7.55
C PRO A 23 19.85 -18.57 -6.86
N THR A 24 20.01 -17.35 -6.38
CA THR A 24 18.93 -16.56 -5.81
C THR A 24 17.92 -16.23 -6.90
N GLY A 25 16.71 -16.76 -6.74
CA GLY A 25 15.48 -16.17 -7.27
C GLY A 25 15.11 -16.61 -8.68
N SER A 26 14.15 -17.53 -8.79
CA SER A 26 13.24 -17.50 -9.93
C SER A 26 12.64 -16.09 -10.04
N PRO A 27 12.48 -15.53 -11.25
CA PRO A 27 11.89 -14.21 -11.41
C PRO A 27 10.53 -14.19 -10.72
N ARG A 28 10.28 -13.16 -9.89
CA ARG A 28 9.00 -12.97 -9.20
C ARG A 28 7.90 -13.05 -10.27
N ARG A 29 6.98 -14.00 -10.13
CA ARG A 29 5.86 -14.16 -11.04
C ARG A 29 5.08 -12.84 -11.09
N VAL A 30 4.86 -12.32 -12.30
CA VAL A 30 4.04 -11.12 -12.51
C VAL A 30 2.72 -11.56 -13.15
N VAL A 31 1.61 -11.15 -12.55
CA VAL A 31 0.25 -11.32 -13.06
C VAL A 31 -0.29 -9.96 -13.46
N ARG A 32 -0.48 -9.76 -14.75
CA ARG A 32 -1.06 -8.55 -15.32
C ARG A 32 -2.50 -8.80 -15.73
N GLU A 33 -3.29 -7.74 -15.68
CA GLU A 33 -4.64 -7.70 -16.23
C GLU A 33 -4.59 -7.30 -17.71
N ASP A 34 -5.71 -7.44 -18.41
CA ASP A 34 -5.83 -7.04 -19.83
C ASP A 34 -5.58 -5.52 -19.99
N ILE A 35 -5.96 -4.73 -18.98
CA ILE A 35 -5.77 -3.29 -18.93
C ILE A 35 -4.95 -2.94 -17.69
N GLU A 36 -3.76 -2.40 -17.90
CA GLU A 36 -2.98 -1.74 -16.86
C GLU A 36 -3.10 -0.22 -16.98
N TRP A 37 -3.44 0.46 -15.90
CA TRP A 37 -3.61 1.91 -15.86
C TRP A 37 -3.08 2.51 -14.56
N CYS A 38 -2.62 3.74 -14.64
CA CYS A 38 -2.22 4.55 -13.49
C CYS A 38 -2.67 6.01 -13.73
N ASP A 39 -3.30 6.60 -12.74
CA ASP A 39 -3.84 7.95 -12.76
C ASP A 39 -3.44 8.65 -11.46
N VAL A 40 -2.54 9.62 -11.60
CA VAL A 40 -2.01 10.45 -10.52
C VAL A 40 -2.51 11.87 -10.69
N TRP A 41 -3.03 12.44 -9.61
CA TRP A 41 -3.45 13.83 -9.58
C TRP A 41 -3.08 14.48 -8.26
N ILE A 42 -2.21 15.49 -8.30
CA ILE A 42 -1.76 16.25 -7.13
C ILE A 42 -2.35 17.67 -7.21
N SER A 43 -3.38 17.95 -6.41
CA SER A 43 -3.97 19.29 -6.36
C SER A 43 -3.06 20.23 -5.56
N LYS A 44 -2.96 21.50 -5.98
CA LYS A 44 -2.15 22.53 -5.29
C LYS A 44 -0.71 22.07 -5.01
N ALA A 45 -0.12 21.35 -5.98
CA ALA A 45 1.18 20.68 -5.86
C ALA A 45 2.36 21.62 -5.59
N ASP A 46 2.18 22.92 -5.85
CA ASP A 46 3.13 24.01 -5.63
C ASP A 46 2.95 24.72 -4.27
N GLN A 47 1.96 24.31 -3.47
CA GLN A 47 1.65 24.94 -2.18
C GLN A 47 2.12 24.06 -1.03
N ASN A 48 2.78 24.69 -0.04
CA ASN A 48 3.27 24.02 1.17
C ASN A 48 2.61 24.56 2.46
N SER A 49 1.69 25.53 2.34
CA SER A 49 1.05 26.20 3.48
C SER A 49 -0.14 25.44 4.05
N ILE A 50 -0.60 24.38 3.38
CA ILE A 50 -1.72 23.53 3.81
C ILE A 50 -1.30 22.05 3.82
N PRO A 51 -1.88 21.22 4.71
CA PRO A 51 -1.65 19.79 4.71
C PRO A 51 -2.03 19.15 3.37
N HIS A 52 -1.17 18.27 2.85
CA HIS A 52 -1.50 17.43 1.70
C HIS A 52 -1.92 16.04 2.16
N VAL A 53 -3.00 15.53 1.57
CA VAL A 53 -3.55 14.20 1.84
C VAL A 53 -3.49 13.37 0.58
N LEU A 54 -2.80 12.23 0.63
CA LEU A 54 -2.74 11.29 -0.50
C LEU A 54 -3.74 10.16 -0.31
N LEU A 55 -4.60 9.96 -1.29
CA LEU A 55 -5.48 8.81 -1.39
C LEU A 55 -4.89 7.81 -2.41
N VAL A 56 -4.42 6.67 -1.92
CA VAL A 56 -3.88 5.58 -2.75
C VAL A 56 -4.92 4.48 -2.89
N GLY A 57 -5.18 4.02 -4.11
CA GLY A 57 -6.10 2.91 -4.34
C GLY A 57 -6.33 2.61 -5.80
N ASP A 58 -7.55 2.21 -6.13
CA ASP A 58 -7.98 1.79 -7.46
C ASP A 58 -9.14 2.67 -7.96
N SER A 59 -9.98 2.13 -8.84
CA SER A 59 -11.15 2.82 -9.38
C SER A 59 -12.17 3.21 -8.29
N ILE A 60 -12.26 2.47 -7.19
CA ILE A 60 -13.16 2.81 -6.07
C ILE A 60 -12.67 4.10 -5.41
N THR A 61 -11.36 4.18 -5.14
CA THR A 61 -10.73 5.39 -4.59
C THR A 61 -10.87 6.58 -5.52
N LYS A 62 -10.62 6.38 -6.83
CA LYS A 62 -10.85 7.41 -7.85
C LYS A 62 -12.28 7.93 -7.80
N SER A 63 -13.25 7.06 -7.58
CA SER A 63 -14.67 7.40 -7.67
C SER A 63 -15.18 8.29 -6.53
N TYR A 64 -14.67 8.12 -5.30
CA TYR A 64 -15.04 8.97 -4.16
C TYR A 64 -14.09 10.15 -3.94
N HIS A 65 -12.91 10.17 -4.58
CA HIS A 65 -11.90 11.22 -4.41
C HIS A 65 -12.45 12.64 -4.58
N GLY A 66 -13.26 12.90 -5.62
CA GLY A 66 -13.81 14.23 -5.88
C GLY A 66 -14.69 14.74 -4.73
N ALA A 67 -15.49 13.85 -4.13
CA ALA A 67 -16.33 14.19 -2.98
C ALA A 67 -15.52 14.40 -1.69
N VAL A 68 -14.43 13.65 -1.51
CA VAL A 68 -13.48 13.87 -0.40
C VAL A 68 -12.77 15.21 -0.54
N ALA A 69 -12.21 15.49 -1.73
CA ALA A 69 -11.47 16.71 -2.01
C ALA A 69 -12.33 17.96 -1.78
N LYS A 70 -13.58 17.95 -2.24
CA LYS A 70 -14.54 19.04 -2.00
C LYS A 70 -14.81 19.27 -0.52
N GLN A 71 -14.96 18.21 0.27
CA GLN A 71 -15.25 18.34 1.71
C GLN A 71 -14.04 18.80 2.53
N LEU A 72 -12.82 18.56 2.05
CA LEU A 72 -11.57 18.96 2.71
C LEU A 72 -10.96 20.26 2.17
N GLU A 73 -11.54 20.90 1.16
CA GLU A 73 -10.88 21.98 0.40
C GLU A 73 -10.44 23.20 1.23
N ALA A 74 -11.11 23.42 2.36
CA ALA A 74 -10.79 24.47 3.32
C ALA A 74 -9.69 24.11 4.32
N THR A 75 -9.37 22.82 4.51
CA THR A 75 -8.47 22.32 5.56
C THR A 75 -7.26 21.55 5.04
N ALA A 76 -7.33 20.99 3.83
CA ALA A 76 -6.25 20.23 3.20
C ALA A 76 -6.36 20.21 1.67
N SER A 77 -5.23 19.99 0.99
CA SER A 77 -5.22 19.63 -0.42
C SER A 77 -5.28 18.11 -0.57
N CYS A 78 -6.14 17.61 -1.45
CA CYS A 78 -6.22 16.19 -1.77
C CYS A 78 -5.47 15.85 -3.06
N ALA A 79 -4.69 14.78 -2.97
CA ALA A 79 -4.02 14.12 -4.06
C ALA A 79 -4.52 12.68 -4.17
N ARG A 80 -4.36 12.08 -5.35
CA ARG A 80 -4.59 10.64 -5.56
C ARG A 80 -3.50 9.97 -6.36
N LEU A 81 -3.23 8.73 -6.00
CA LEU A 81 -2.53 7.73 -6.81
C LEU A 81 -3.51 6.56 -6.97
N THR A 82 -4.11 6.45 -8.15
CA THR A 82 -5.08 5.39 -8.45
C THR A 82 -4.58 4.53 -9.59
N THR A 83 -4.62 3.21 -9.45
CA THR A 83 -3.97 2.28 -10.38
C THR A 83 -4.64 0.90 -10.39
N SER A 84 -4.53 0.17 -11.50
CA SER A 84 -4.85 -1.27 -11.55
C SER A 84 -3.76 -2.13 -10.91
N ALA A 85 -2.56 -1.59 -10.68
CA ALA A 85 -1.45 -2.38 -10.22
C ALA A 85 -1.71 -2.93 -8.80
N CYS A 86 -1.69 -4.25 -8.67
CA CYS A 86 -1.69 -4.91 -7.37
C CYS A 86 -0.35 -4.67 -6.66
N VAL A 87 -0.36 -4.58 -5.32
CA VAL A 87 0.87 -4.46 -4.50
C VAL A 87 1.92 -5.54 -4.76
N CYS A 88 1.54 -6.68 -5.35
CA CYS A 88 2.45 -7.75 -5.75
C CYS A 88 3.25 -7.41 -7.01
N ASP A 89 2.73 -6.55 -7.89
CA ASP A 89 3.39 -6.14 -9.12
C ASP A 89 4.49 -5.12 -8.79
N PRO A 90 5.74 -5.33 -9.24
CA PRO A 90 6.82 -4.37 -9.07
C PRO A 90 6.50 -2.95 -9.55
N VAL A 91 5.64 -2.79 -10.57
CA VAL A 91 5.25 -1.46 -11.08
C VAL A 91 4.49 -0.64 -10.04
N PHE A 92 3.72 -1.28 -9.15
CA PHE A 92 3.01 -0.58 -8.08
C PHE A 92 4.00 0.16 -7.17
N GLN A 93 5.10 -0.49 -6.81
CA GLN A 93 6.13 0.11 -5.95
C GLN A 93 6.79 1.32 -6.64
N LEU A 94 7.08 1.22 -7.94
CA LEU A 94 7.65 2.34 -8.70
C LEU A 94 6.68 3.53 -8.78
N GLN A 95 5.38 3.27 -8.99
CA GLN A 95 4.35 4.31 -9.01
C GLN A 95 4.23 5.00 -7.64
N LEU A 96 4.24 4.21 -6.56
CA LEU A 96 4.20 4.71 -5.20
C LEU A 96 5.44 5.55 -4.86
N GLU A 97 6.64 5.02 -5.12
CA GLU A 97 7.91 5.70 -4.87
C GLU A 97 8.02 7.04 -5.62
N ALA A 98 7.57 7.10 -6.88
CA ALA A 98 7.58 8.33 -7.67
C ALA A 98 6.75 9.44 -7.00
N VAL A 99 5.53 9.11 -6.54
CA VAL A 99 4.65 10.08 -5.86
C VAL A 99 5.21 10.47 -4.48
N LEU A 100 5.67 9.49 -3.70
CA LEU A 100 6.17 9.74 -2.35
C LEU A 100 7.55 10.42 -2.31
N THR A 101 8.29 10.42 -3.41
CA THR A 101 9.56 11.16 -3.53
C THR A 101 9.32 12.61 -3.99
N GLY A 102 8.29 12.83 -4.82
CA GLY A 102 8.00 14.15 -5.38
C GLY A 102 7.28 15.11 -4.43
N TRP A 103 6.49 14.60 -3.47
CA TRP A 103 5.65 15.42 -2.59
C TRP A 103 5.58 14.90 -1.16
N GLN A 104 5.48 15.82 -0.21
CA GLN A 104 5.26 15.52 1.20
C GLN A 104 3.77 15.45 1.53
N PHE A 105 3.37 14.46 2.32
CA PHE A 105 1.99 14.27 2.74
C PHE A 105 1.86 14.25 4.25
N ALA A 106 0.84 14.93 4.78
CA ALA A 106 0.48 14.88 6.20
C ALA A 106 -0.28 13.59 6.54
N VAL A 107 -1.13 13.13 5.62
CA VAL A 107 -1.90 11.89 5.75
C VAL A 107 -1.83 11.09 4.46
N ILE A 108 -1.63 9.78 4.58
CA ILE A 108 -1.73 8.81 3.48
C ILE A 108 -2.86 7.84 3.82
N HIS A 109 -3.90 7.84 3.00
CA HIS A 109 -5.04 6.91 3.06
C HIS A 109 -4.82 5.84 2.00
N PHE A 110 -4.52 4.61 2.43
CA PHE A 110 -3.95 3.57 1.57
C PHE A 110 -4.88 2.36 1.43
N ASN A 111 -5.34 2.14 0.20
CA ASN A 111 -6.04 0.93 -0.22
C ASN A 111 -5.29 0.22 -1.36
N ASN A 112 -5.42 -1.09 -1.41
CA ASN A 112 -5.18 -1.96 -2.56
C ASN A 112 -5.94 -3.26 -2.25
N GLY A 113 -6.46 -3.98 -3.26
CA GLY A 113 -7.03 -5.30 -2.97
C GLY A 113 -8.03 -5.86 -3.98
N LEU A 114 -8.59 -5.05 -4.88
CA LEU A 114 -9.55 -5.54 -5.90
C LEU A 114 -8.90 -6.00 -7.20
N HIS A 115 -7.67 -5.58 -7.47
CA HIS A 115 -6.89 -6.00 -8.64
C HIS A 115 -5.91 -7.14 -8.33
N GLY A 116 -5.36 -7.77 -9.37
CA GLY A 116 -4.35 -8.80 -9.25
C GLY A 116 -4.89 -10.09 -8.61
N MET A 117 -6.10 -10.50 -9.01
CA MET A 117 -6.74 -11.71 -8.50
C MET A 117 -6.02 -13.01 -8.91
N GLY A 118 -4.94 -12.97 -9.69
CA GLY A 118 -4.10 -14.15 -9.95
C GLY A 118 -2.92 -14.34 -8.98
N TYR A 119 -2.67 -13.42 -8.06
CA TYR A 119 -1.65 -13.56 -7.00
C TYR A 119 -2.21 -14.27 -5.78
N LEU A 120 -1.39 -15.05 -5.06
CA LEU A 120 -1.76 -15.66 -3.79
C LEU A 120 -1.84 -14.62 -2.67
N GLU A 121 -2.61 -14.92 -1.62
CA GLU A 121 -2.74 -14.07 -0.43
C GLU A 121 -1.40 -13.92 0.32
N SER A 122 -0.52 -14.92 0.25
CA SER A 122 0.85 -14.84 0.79
C SER A 122 1.72 -13.84 0.01
N GLU A 123 1.63 -13.84 -1.32
CA GLU A 123 2.30 -12.85 -2.19
C GLU A 123 1.76 -11.45 -1.91
N TYR A 124 0.43 -11.34 -1.76
CA TYR A 124 -0.26 -10.10 -1.41
C TYR A 124 0.21 -9.54 -0.08
N ARG A 125 0.34 -10.36 0.97
CA ARG A 125 0.87 -9.93 2.27
C ARG A 125 2.27 -9.32 2.13
N LEU A 126 3.16 -9.99 1.39
CA LEU A 126 4.53 -9.50 1.19
C LEU A 126 4.57 -8.19 0.40
N GLY A 127 3.78 -8.10 -0.68
CA GLY A 127 3.68 -6.87 -1.49
C GLY A 127 3.11 -5.69 -0.71
N TYR A 128 2.05 -5.94 0.07
CA TYR A 128 1.42 -4.91 0.89
C TYR A 128 2.38 -4.44 1.98
N GLU A 129 3.02 -5.37 2.72
CA GLU A 129 4.03 -5.05 3.73
C GLU A 129 5.20 -4.23 3.14
N GLN A 130 5.63 -4.56 1.92
CA GLN A 130 6.66 -3.79 1.21
C GLN A 130 6.19 -2.37 0.90
N ALA A 131 4.95 -2.17 0.44
CA ALA A 131 4.40 -0.84 0.20
C ALA A 131 4.37 0.00 1.49
N LEU A 132 3.99 -0.61 2.63
CA LEU A 132 4.00 0.08 3.93
C LEU A 132 5.42 0.48 4.36
N LYS A 133 6.41 -0.37 4.13
CA LYS A 133 7.83 -0.06 4.39
C LYS A 133 8.32 1.11 3.54
N VAL A 134 7.95 1.13 2.25
CA VAL A 134 8.25 2.24 1.34
C VAL A 134 7.62 3.54 1.83
N ILE A 135 6.33 3.51 2.22
CA ILE A 135 5.63 4.66 2.80
C ILE A 135 6.37 5.19 4.02
N ARG A 136 6.69 4.32 4.99
CA ARG A 136 7.39 4.72 6.21
C ARG A 136 8.79 5.28 5.95
N LYS A 137 9.50 4.73 4.97
CA LYS A 137 10.85 5.18 4.59
C LYS A 137 10.81 6.58 3.94
N LEU A 138 9.92 6.79 2.98
CA LEU A 138 9.89 8.02 2.18
C LEU A 138 9.08 9.13 2.85
N GLN A 139 8.07 8.78 3.64
CA GLN A 139 7.16 9.70 4.31
C GLN A 139 7.09 9.41 5.83
N PRO A 140 8.21 9.49 6.57
CA PRO A 140 8.26 9.10 7.99
C PRO A 140 7.36 9.96 8.89
N GLY A 141 7.04 11.19 8.47
CA GLY A 141 6.13 12.09 9.20
C GLY A 141 4.64 11.92 8.83
N ALA A 142 4.30 11.14 7.80
CA ALA A 142 2.92 10.99 7.36
C ALA A 142 2.13 10.08 8.30
N LYS A 143 0.96 10.54 8.72
CA LYS A 143 -0.02 9.70 9.40
C LYS A 143 -0.62 8.73 8.37
N LEU A 144 -0.72 7.45 8.69
CA LEU A 144 -1.14 6.41 7.76
C LEU A 144 -2.47 5.82 8.18
N ILE A 145 -3.41 5.71 7.25
CA ILE A 145 -4.68 5.01 7.41
C ILE A 145 -4.69 3.84 6.43
N LEU A 146 -4.94 2.62 6.92
CA LEU A 146 -5.14 1.46 6.05
C LEU A 146 -6.62 1.21 5.83
N VAL A 147 -6.98 0.86 4.60
CA VAL A 147 -8.37 0.85 4.16
C VAL A 147 -8.75 -0.55 3.72
N LEU A 148 -9.85 -1.06 4.25
CA LEU A 148 -10.37 -2.36 3.83
C LEU A 148 -11.07 -2.24 2.48
N SER A 149 -10.72 -3.13 1.55
CA SER A 149 -11.33 -3.18 0.22
C SER A 149 -12.81 -3.56 0.33
N THR A 150 -13.64 -2.83 -0.41
CA THR A 150 -15.07 -3.07 -0.50
C THR A 150 -15.37 -4.43 -1.11
N PRO A 151 -16.48 -5.09 -0.75
CA PRO A 151 -16.89 -6.30 -1.43
C PRO A 151 -17.31 -6.02 -2.88
N LEU A 152 -17.29 -7.04 -3.72
CA LEU A 152 -17.90 -7.06 -5.04
C LEU A 152 -19.41 -7.27 -4.90
N GLN A 153 -20.18 -6.77 -5.87
CA GLN A 153 -21.64 -6.78 -5.83
C GLN A 153 -22.15 -8.22 -5.61
N PRO A 154 -23.00 -8.48 -4.59
CA PRO A 154 -23.41 -9.83 -4.20
C PRO A 154 -24.13 -10.65 -5.27
N THR A 155 -24.72 -10.02 -6.28
CA THR A 155 -25.48 -10.69 -7.35
C THR A 155 -24.73 -10.73 -8.69
N SER A 156 -23.51 -10.19 -8.75
CA SER A 156 -22.69 -10.18 -9.97
C SER A 156 -21.88 -11.47 -10.13
N ALA A 157 -21.49 -11.81 -11.35
CA ALA A 157 -20.65 -13.00 -11.60
C ALA A 157 -19.29 -12.96 -10.85
N PRO A 158 -18.59 -11.80 -10.72
CA PRO A 158 -17.34 -11.72 -9.97
C PRO A 158 -17.48 -11.88 -8.44
N ASN A 159 -18.70 -12.00 -7.89
CA ASN A 159 -18.92 -12.13 -6.45
C ASN A 159 -18.18 -13.35 -5.82
N ASN A 160 -17.82 -14.34 -6.63
CA ASN A 160 -17.07 -15.53 -6.24
C ASN A 160 -15.65 -15.20 -5.73
N LEU A 161 -15.16 -13.99 -6.01
CA LEU A 161 -13.89 -13.47 -5.51
C LEU A 161 -14.00 -12.82 -4.12
N ASN A 162 -15.21 -12.58 -3.60
CA ASN A 162 -15.39 -11.98 -2.27
C ASN A 162 -14.66 -12.71 -1.12
N PRO A 163 -14.61 -14.07 -1.05
CA PRO A 163 -13.79 -14.76 -0.05
C PRO A 163 -12.31 -14.36 -0.07
N ARG A 164 -11.79 -14.00 -1.25
CA ARG A 164 -10.40 -13.53 -1.41
C ARG A 164 -10.24 -12.08 -0.97
N VAL A 165 -11.23 -11.23 -1.26
CA VAL A 165 -11.30 -9.86 -0.72
C VAL A 165 -11.30 -9.91 0.81
N ASP A 166 -12.10 -10.79 1.42
CA ASP A 166 -12.16 -10.99 2.86
C ASP A 166 -10.81 -11.47 3.43
N ALA A 167 -10.14 -12.41 2.76
CA ALA A 167 -8.82 -12.89 3.14
C ALA A 167 -7.75 -11.77 3.06
N ARG A 168 -7.77 -10.95 2.01
CA ARG A 168 -6.90 -9.77 1.88
C ARG A 168 -7.17 -8.75 2.97
N ASN A 169 -8.45 -8.48 3.28
CA ASN A 169 -8.81 -7.55 4.36
C ASN A 169 -8.33 -8.04 5.73
N LYS A 170 -8.31 -9.36 5.99
CA LYS A 170 -7.70 -9.91 7.19
C LYS A 170 -6.20 -9.58 7.27
N ILE A 171 -5.47 -9.77 6.17
CA ILE A 171 -4.04 -9.40 6.08
C ILE A 171 -3.84 -7.90 6.33
N VAL A 172 -4.68 -7.04 5.75
CA VAL A 172 -4.60 -5.59 5.97
C VAL A 172 -4.81 -5.22 7.44
N LYS A 173 -5.74 -5.89 8.15
CA LYS A 173 -5.94 -5.70 9.60
C LYS A 173 -4.70 -6.08 10.40
N GLU A 174 -4.10 -7.23 10.11
CA GLU A 174 -2.87 -7.69 10.78
C GLU A 174 -1.71 -6.71 10.55
N LEU A 175 -1.54 -6.23 9.31
CA LEU A 175 -0.50 -5.25 8.98
C LEU A 175 -0.79 -3.87 9.58
N ALA A 176 -2.06 -3.48 9.71
CA ALA A 176 -2.44 -2.22 10.36
C ALA A 176 -2.01 -2.19 11.82
N GLU A 177 -2.25 -3.29 12.55
CA GLU A 177 -1.77 -3.47 13.91
C GLU A 177 -0.24 -3.40 13.98
N GLN A 178 0.46 -4.15 13.10
CA GLN A 178 1.93 -4.17 13.07
C GLN A 178 2.55 -2.79 12.78
N PHE A 179 1.92 -1.97 11.94
CA PHE A 179 2.43 -0.65 11.53
C PHE A 179 1.83 0.53 12.32
N GLY A 180 1.01 0.24 13.35
CA GLY A 180 0.36 1.26 14.17
C GLY A 180 -0.55 2.20 13.37
N ALA A 181 -1.22 1.68 12.35
CA ALA A 181 -2.08 2.47 11.47
C ALA A 181 -3.57 2.19 11.78
N PRO A 182 -4.41 3.21 12.00
CA PRO A 182 -5.85 3.00 12.11
C PRO A 182 -6.44 2.39 10.83
N ILE A 183 -7.48 1.59 11.01
CA ILE A 183 -8.29 1.04 9.92
C ILE A 183 -9.44 1.98 9.58
N ASN A 184 -9.60 2.26 8.29
CA ASN A 184 -10.86 2.75 7.74
C ASN A 184 -11.61 1.59 7.06
N ASP A 185 -12.69 1.13 7.70
CA ASP A 185 -13.47 -0.01 7.24
C ASP A 185 -14.55 0.43 6.22
N LEU A 186 -14.14 0.61 4.96
CA LEU A 186 -15.09 0.82 3.86
C LEU A 186 -15.78 -0.49 3.42
N HIS A 187 -15.26 -1.64 3.84
CA HIS A 187 -15.85 -2.94 3.52
C HIS A 187 -17.22 -3.10 4.18
N SER A 188 -17.29 -2.84 5.48
CA SER A 188 -18.50 -3.08 6.27
C SER A 188 -19.66 -2.18 5.87
N ILE A 189 -19.40 -0.92 5.47
CA ILE A 189 -20.46 0.00 5.01
C ILE A 189 -21.02 -0.37 3.62
N SER A 190 -20.31 -1.20 2.87
CA SER A 190 -20.71 -1.65 1.53
C SER A 190 -21.23 -3.09 1.54
N LYS A 191 -21.05 -3.83 2.64
CA LYS A 191 -21.45 -5.24 2.77
C LYS A 191 -22.96 -5.35 2.96
N ASN A 192 -23.58 -6.31 2.28
CA ASN A 192 -25.03 -6.57 2.33
C ASN A 192 -25.92 -5.41 1.82
N HIS A 193 -25.35 -4.51 1.02
CA HIS A 193 -26.06 -3.39 0.42
C HIS A 193 -26.02 -3.45 -1.12
N PRO A 194 -26.68 -4.42 -1.77
CA PRO A 194 -26.67 -4.54 -3.24
C PRO A 194 -27.19 -3.28 -3.97
N GLU A 195 -28.08 -2.51 -3.33
CA GLU A 195 -28.62 -1.22 -3.80
C GLU A 195 -27.56 -0.11 -3.91
N HIS A 196 -26.41 -0.27 -3.25
CA HIS A 196 -25.32 0.70 -3.33
C HIS A 196 -24.51 0.60 -4.62
N TYR A 197 -24.63 -0.49 -5.38
CA TYR A 197 -23.81 -0.76 -6.55
C TYR A 197 -24.42 -0.21 -7.84
N ALA A 198 -23.57 0.38 -8.68
CA ALA A 198 -23.91 0.78 -10.05
C ALA A 198 -23.55 -0.30 -11.07
N ASP A 199 -22.55 -1.13 -10.76
CA ASP A 199 -22.14 -2.28 -11.55
C ASP A 199 -21.55 -3.39 -10.65
N ALA A 200 -20.80 -4.34 -11.20
CA ALA A 200 -20.25 -5.47 -10.46
C ALA A 200 -19.29 -5.09 -9.31
N CYS A 201 -18.70 -3.89 -9.31
CA CYS A 201 -17.78 -3.46 -8.24
C CYS A 201 -17.91 -1.97 -7.86
N HIS A 202 -18.35 -1.10 -8.75
CA HIS A 202 -18.47 0.34 -8.50
C HIS A 202 -19.82 0.71 -7.89
N PHE A 203 -19.80 1.81 -7.16
CA PHE A 203 -20.92 2.31 -6.37
C PHE A 203 -21.73 3.40 -7.08
N GLY A 204 -23.01 3.53 -6.73
CA GLY A 204 -23.85 4.67 -7.09
C GLY A 204 -23.45 5.94 -6.32
N SER A 205 -23.96 7.09 -6.76
CA SER A 205 -23.58 8.41 -6.19
C SER A 205 -23.86 8.54 -4.70
N ALA A 206 -24.97 8.00 -4.20
CA ALA A 206 -25.29 8.04 -2.77
C ALA A 206 -24.26 7.28 -1.92
N ALA A 207 -23.91 6.06 -2.33
CA ALA A 207 -22.91 5.23 -1.65
C ALA A 207 -21.49 5.81 -1.73
N LYS A 208 -21.11 6.43 -2.85
CA LYS A 208 -19.87 7.22 -2.96
C LYS A 208 -19.84 8.37 -1.95
N GLY A 209 -20.99 9.03 -1.71
CA GLY A 209 -21.14 10.04 -0.67
C GLY A 209 -20.88 9.50 0.74
N LEU A 210 -21.43 8.32 1.06
CA LEU A 210 -21.19 7.65 2.35
C LEU A 210 -19.71 7.29 2.53
N GLN A 211 -19.09 6.71 1.51
CA GLN A 211 -17.65 6.40 1.50
C GLN A 211 -16.82 7.66 1.72
N ALA A 212 -17.11 8.73 0.96
CA ALA A 212 -16.40 10.00 1.08
C ALA A 212 -16.54 10.60 2.49
N GLY A 213 -17.75 10.61 3.06
CA GLY A 213 -17.98 11.12 4.42
C GLY A 213 -17.17 10.35 5.47
N GLN A 214 -17.13 9.03 5.39
CA GLN A 214 -16.31 8.22 6.30
C GLN A 214 -14.80 8.48 6.12
N VAL A 215 -14.33 8.59 4.88
CA VAL A 215 -12.93 8.93 4.56
C VAL A 215 -12.55 10.30 5.14
N VAL A 216 -13.40 11.32 4.93
CA VAL A 216 -13.21 12.68 5.46
C VAL A 216 -13.13 12.68 6.99
N ASN A 217 -14.00 11.93 7.67
CA ASN A 217 -14.00 11.84 9.13
C ASN A 217 -12.68 11.27 9.65
N GLN A 218 -12.17 10.20 9.04
CA GLN A 218 -10.91 9.56 9.44
C GLN A 218 -9.71 10.48 9.20
N ILE A 219 -9.65 11.15 8.04
CA ILE A 219 -8.58 12.10 7.71
C ILE A 219 -8.61 13.30 8.66
N THR A 220 -9.79 13.88 8.89
CA THR A 220 -9.96 15.06 9.75
C THR A 220 -9.58 14.76 11.20
N ALA A 221 -9.92 13.58 11.71
CA ALA A 221 -9.50 13.15 13.04
C ALA A 221 -7.97 13.13 13.18
N LEU A 222 -7.25 12.69 12.15
CA LEU A 222 -5.79 12.70 12.14
C LEU A 222 -5.20 14.09 11.91
N ILE A 223 -5.80 14.95 11.09
CA ILE A 223 -5.31 16.33 10.91
C ILE A 223 -5.47 17.15 12.20
N ASN A 224 -6.63 17.05 12.86
CA ASN A 224 -6.96 17.84 14.04
C ASN A 224 -6.41 17.27 15.36
N GLY A 225 -6.02 15.98 15.37
CA GLY A 225 -5.31 15.39 16.50
C GLY A 225 -3.96 16.09 16.69
N LYS A 226 -3.86 16.90 17.77
CA LYS A 226 -2.64 17.62 18.18
C LYS A 226 -1.41 16.71 18.04
N PRO A 227 -0.26 17.21 17.55
CA PRO A 227 0.99 16.47 17.72
C PRO A 227 1.14 16.16 19.21
N GLY A 228 1.41 14.89 19.53
CA GLY A 228 1.76 14.51 20.89
C GLY A 228 2.85 15.45 21.37
N VAL A 229 2.65 16.03 22.54
CA VAL A 229 3.68 16.79 23.25
C VAL A 229 4.83 15.80 23.50
N GLY A 230 5.80 15.79 22.58
CA GLY A 230 7.10 15.19 22.81
C GLY A 230 7.75 16.02 23.89
N GLY A 231 7.92 15.40 25.06
CA GLY A 231 8.45 16.03 26.24
C GLY A 231 9.85 16.59 26.04
N ASP A 232 10.05 17.65 26.82
CA ASP A 232 11.29 18.02 27.49
C ASP A 232 12.43 18.55 26.63
N GLY A 233 12.59 19.87 26.76
CA GLY A 233 13.74 20.59 26.30
C GLY A 233 15.04 20.09 26.94
N GLN A 234 16.10 20.29 26.19
CA GLN A 234 17.38 20.60 26.78
C GLN A 234 18.01 21.72 25.95
N PRO A 235 18.31 22.90 26.52
CA PRO A 235 19.09 23.89 25.83
C PRO A 235 20.53 23.39 25.71
N ALA A 236 21.13 23.68 24.55
CA ALA A 236 22.54 23.45 24.29
C ALA A 236 23.41 24.04 25.43
N ARG A 237 24.30 23.21 25.94
CA ARG A 237 25.58 23.61 26.52
C ARG A 237 26.66 22.76 25.87
#